data_AF-A0A5J5KTA3-F1
#
_entry.id   AF-A0A5J5KTA3-F1
#
_cell.length_a   1.000
_cell.length_b   1.000
_cell.length_c   1.000
_cell.angle_alpha   90.00
_cell.angle_beta   90.00
_cell.angle_gamma   90.00
#
_symmetry.space_group_name_H-M   'P 1'
#
loop_
_entity.id
_entity.type
_entity.pdbx_description
1 polymer ?
#
loop_
_entity_poly.entity_id
_entity_poly.type
_entity_poly.pdbx_seq_one_letter_code
_entity_poly.pdbx_strand_id
1 'polypeptide(L)'
;EDKRTELASVMTHLAENLRIIAVLLQPFLTRTPGEIFLQLGLQEENLKKWDSIYGYGEIPAGTTVVKKGTPIFPRLDAEVEVTYIQDEMKGSAPAPAEEVAEVEALETPQIGIEDFDKIDLRVAEV
;
A
#
# COMPACT_ATOMS: atom_id res chain seq x y z
N GLU A 1 5.89 25.48 28.71
CA GLU A 1 4.98 24.38 29.15
C GLU A 1 3.59 24.46 28.51
N ASP A 2 3.33 25.52 27.75
CA ASP A 2 1.98 26.00 27.44
C ASP A 2 1.14 25.07 26.56
N LYS A 3 1.77 24.12 25.85
CA LYS A 3 1.08 23.16 24.96
C LYS A 3 0.91 21.75 25.54
N ARG A 4 1.20 21.55 26.84
CA ARG A 4 1.14 20.20 27.43
C ARG A 4 -0.25 19.58 27.33
N THR A 5 -1.30 20.37 27.53
CA THR A 5 -2.70 19.92 27.45
C THR A 5 -3.10 19.57 26.02
N GLU A 6 -2.70 20.41 25.05
CA GLU A 6 -2.94 20.14 23.62
C GLU A 6 -2.25 18.86 23.18
N LEU A 7 -0.97 18.70 23.55
CA LEU A 7 -0.21 17.49 23.25
C LEU A 7 -0.86 16.25 23.89
N ALA A 8 -1.27 16.32 25.16
CA ALA A 8 -1.95 15.22 25.82
C ALA A 8 -3.23 14.82 25.07
N SER A 9 -4.03 15.80 24.64
CA SER A 9 -5.22 15.55 23.81
C SER A 9 -4.83 14.83 22.51
N VAL A 10 -3.88 15.38 21.74
CA VAL A 10 -3.46 14.78 20.47
C VAL A 10 -2.94 13.35 20.65
N MET A 11 -2.13 13.10 21.69
CA MET A 11 -1.57 11.78 21.96
C MET A 11 -2.65 10.75 22.33
N THR A 12 -3.66 11.14 23.12
CA THR A 12 -4.78 10.27 23.46
C THR A 12 -5.59 9.89 22.22
N HIS A 13 -5.93 10.86 21.38
CA HIS A 13 -6.68 10.58 20.15
C HIS A 13 -5.86 9.73 19.18
N LEU A 14 -4.55 9.97 19.07
CA LEU A 14 -3.67 9.16 18.23
C LEU A 14 -3.64 7.70 18.69
N ALA A 15 -3.44 7.45 19.99
CA ALA A 15 -3.42 6.10 20.53
C ALA A 15 -4.75 5.37 20.33
N GLU A 16 -5.87 6.06 20.54
CA GLU A 16 -7.21 5.49 20.35
C GLU A 16 -7.49 5.13 18.88
N ASN A 17 -7.10 6.01 17.95
CA ASN A 17 -7.25 5.72 16.52
C ASN A 17 -6.37 4.54 16.09
N LEU A 18 -5.14 4.43 16.60
CA LEU A 18 -4.27 3.29 16.32
C LEU A 18 -4.87 1.97 16.86
N ARG A 19 -5.50 1.98 18.03
CA ARG A 19 -6.25 0.84 18.57
C ARG A 19 -7.37 0.41 17.63
N ILE A 20 -8.23 1.35 17.21
CA ILE A 20 -9.35 1.06 16.31
C ILE A 20 -8.84 0.53 14.97
N ILE A 21 -7.82 1.15 14.39
CA ILE A 21 -7.18 0.70 13.14
C ILE A 21 -6.65 -0.73 13.30
N ALA A 22 -6.00 -1.06 14.42
CA ALA A 22 -5.53 -2.41 14.67
C ALA A 22 -6.69 -3.43 14.67
N VAL A 23 -7.81 -3.13 15.33
CA VAL A 23 -9.01 -4.00 15.31
C VAL A 23 -9.52 -4.19 13.88
N LEU A 24 -9.63 -3.10 13.10
CA LEU A 24 -10.11 -3.11 11.72
C LEU A 24 -9.20 -3.88 10.76
N LEU A 25 -7.90 -3.94 11.04
CA LEU A 25 -6.90 -4.63 10.22
C LEU A 25 -6.84 -6.15 10.45
N GLN A 26 -7.45 -6.67 11.53
CA GLN A 26 -7.43 -8.12 11.84
C GLN A 26 -7.88 -9.04 10.70
N PRO A 27 -8.89 -8.70 9.87
CA PRO A 27 -9.29 -9.55 8.74
C PRO A 27 -8.25 -9.59 7.60
N PHE A 28 -7.38 -8.59 7.50
CA PHE A 28 -6.45 -8.42 6.38
C PHE A 28 -5.00 -8.75 6.73
N LEU A 29 -4.61 -8.51 7.99
CA LEU A 29 -3.25 -8.65 8.47
C LEU A 29 -3.23 -9.58 9.68
N THR A 30 -2.54 -10.71 9.56
CA THR A 30 -2.51 -11.75 10.59
C THR A 30 -1.60 -11.43 11.78
N ARG A 31 -0.62 -10.54 11.60
CA ARG A 31 0.39 -10.20 12.62
C ARG A 31 0.37 -8.73 13.05
N THR A 32 0.25 -7.82 12.10
CA THR A 32 0.33 -6.36 12.31
C THR A 32 -0.58 -5.85 13.44
N PRO A 33 -1.86 -6.25 13.55
CA PRO A 33 -2.73 -5.79 14.65
C PRO A 33 -2.16 -6.13 16.03
N GLY A 34 -1.68 -7.36 16.20
CA GLY A 34 -1.06 -7.81 17.44
C GLY A 34 0.19 -6.99 17.79
N GLU A 35 1.01 -6.66 16.79
CA GLU A 35 2.20 -5.82 16.97
C GLU A 35 1.84 -4.38 17.34
N ILE A 36 0.76 -3.81 16.77
CA ILE A 36 0.25 -2.48 17.16
C ILE A 36 -0.22 -2.48 18.62
N PHE A 37 -1.03 -3.46 19.04
CA PHE A 37 -1.50 -3.55 20.42
C PHE A 37 -0.34 -3.70 21.41
N LEU A 38 0.66 -4.51 21.06
CA LEU A 38 1.89 -4.65 21.84
C LEU A 38 2.61 -3.31 22.02
N GLN A 39 2.76 -2.53 20.95
CA GLN A 39 3.43 -1.23 21.03
C GLN A 39 2.65 -0.19 21.84
N LEU A 40 1.32 -0.23 21.76
CA LEU A 40 0.45 0.61 22.58
C LEU A 40 0.40 0.16 24.05
N GLY A 41 0.94 -1.01 24.40
CA GLY A 41 0.88 -1.57 25.75
C GLY A 41 -0.49 -2.16 26.11
N LEU A 42 -1.31 -2.48 25.11
CA LEU A 42 -2.68 -2.96 25.29
C LEU A 42 -2.72 -4.50 25.31
N GLN A 43 -2.90 -5.07 26.50
CA GLN A 43 -2.99 -6.52 26.66
C GLN A 43 -4.43 -7.03 26.80
N GLU A 44 -5.36 -6.15 27.17
CA GLU A 44 -6.74 -6.52 27.48
C GLU A 44 -7.51 -6.93 26.21
N GLU A 45 -8.14 -8.10 26.24
CA GLU A 45 -8.85 -8.66 25.08
C GLU A 45 -10.11 -7.89 24.70
N ASN A 46 -10.79 -7.26 25.67
CA ASN A 46 -11.95 -6.40 25.41
C ASN A 46 -11.62 -5.28 24.42
N LEU A 47 -10.43 -4.69 24.52
CA LEU A 47 -9.99 -3.59 23.66
C LEU A 47 -9.64 -4.01 22.22
N LYS A 48 -9.55 -5.33 21.97
CA LYS A 48 -9.18 -5.93 20.68
C LYS A 48 -10.38 -6.51 19.91
N LYS A 49 -11.55 -6.59 20.57
CA LYS A 49 -12.78 -7.13 19.97
C LYS A 49 -13.35 -6.16 18.93
N TRP A 50 -14.06 -6.71 17.95
CA TRP A 50 -14.72 -5.90 16.93
C TRP A 50 -15.69 -4.87 17.52
N ASP A 51 -16.50 -5.29 18.51
CA ASP A 51 -17.48 -4.39 19.14
C ASP A 51 -16.83 -3.20 19.88
N SER A 52 -15.56 -3.30 20.26
CA SER A 52 -14.84 -2.20 20.94
C SER A 52 -14.60 -0.98 20.05
N ILE A 53 -14.80 -1.09 18.73
CA ILE A 53 -14.65 0.06 17.82
C ILE A 53 -15.82 1.05 17.93
N TYR A 54 -16.94 0.63 18.52
CA TYR A 54 -18.11 1.49 18.73
C TYR A 54 -17.94 2.39 19.97
N GLY A 55 -17.04 2.02 20.89
CA GLY A 55 -16.60 2.84 22.01
C GLY A 55 -15.38 3.68 21.63
N TYR A 56 -15.27 4.88 22.22
CA TYR A 56 -14.13 5.77 22.03
C TYR A 56 -13.52 6.16 23.38
N GLY A 57 -12.20 6.21 23.42
CA GLY A 57 -11.44 6.52 24.63
C GLY A 57 -11.46 5.36 25.63
N GLU A 58 -11.46 4.12 25.15
CA GLU A 58 -11.48 2.93 26.00
C GLU A 58 -10.10 2.58 26.59
N ILE A 59 -9.02 3.20 26.10
CA ILE A 59 -7.67 3.01 26.64
C ILE A 59 -7.63 3.51 28.10
N PRO A 60 -7.28 2.65 29.08
CA PRO A 60 -7.21 3.05 30.48
C PRO A 60 -6.19 4.15 30.72
N ALA A 61 -6.53 5.11 31.60
CA ALA A 61 -5.60 6.14 32.02
C ALA A 61 -4.37 5.51 32.70
N GLY A 62 -3.18 6.01 32.37
CA GLY A 62 -1.92 5.46 32.88
C GLY A 62 -1.35 4.29 32.06
N THR A 63 -2.02 3.88 30.98
CA THR A 63 -1.45 2.95 30.00
C THR A 63 -0.11 3.48 29.49
N THR A 64 0.91 2.63 29.53
CA THR A 64 2.27 2.98 29.14
C THR A 64 2.62 2.26 27.84
N VAL A 65 2.92 3.04 26.79
CA VAL A 65 3.44 2.51 25.52
C VAL A 65 4.82 1.88 25.72
N VAL A 66 5.23 1.00 24.81
CA VAL A 66 6.55 0.37 24.89
C VAL A 66 7.67 1.42 24.83
N LYS A 67 8.68 1.27 25.69
CA LYS A 67 9.81 2.22 25.75
C LYS A 67 10.64 2.26 24.47
N LYS A 68 10.73 1.12 23.76
CA LYS A 68 11.46 1.00 22.50
C LYS A 68 10.64 0.15 21.54
N GLY A 69 9.91 0.81 20.65
CA GLY A 69 9.19 0.14 19.56
C GLY A 69 10.15 -0.32 18.47
N THR A 70 9.91 -1.51 17.94
CA THR A 70 10.51 -1.98 16.67
C THR A 70 9.59 -1.59 15.51
N PRO A 71 10.07 -1.11 14.37
CA PRO A 71 9.21 -0.84 13.22
C PRO A 71 8.40 -2.09 12.82
N ILE A 72 7.08 -1.97 12.76
CA ILE A 72 6.15 -3.07 12.38
C ILE A 72 6.34 -3.47 10.92
N PHE A 73 6.68 -2.48 10.08
CA PHE A 73 7.02 -2.67 8.69
C PHE A 73 8.48 -2.24 8.47
N PRO A 74 9.46 -3.12 8.72
CA PRO A 74 10.85 -2.83 8.39
C PRO A 74 10.96 -2.66 6.87
N ARG A 75 11.81 -1.72 6.44
CA ARG A 75 12.13 -1.57 5.02
C ARG A 75 12.89 -2.81 4.54
N LEU A 76 12.67 -3.20 3.30
CA LEU A 76 13.54 -4.18 2.66
C LEU A 76 14.94 -3.56 2.50
N ASP A 77 15.97 -4.40 2.43
CA ASP A 77 17.32 -3.92 2.18
C ASP A 77 17.37 -3.19 0.82
N ALA A 78 17.88 -1.97 0.81
CA ALA A 78 17.94 -1.13 -0.38
C ALA A 78 18.75 -1.79 -1.50
N GLU A 79 19.75 -2.60 -1.15
CA GLU A 79 20.55 -3.36 -2.12
C GLU A 79 19.69 -4.44 -2.79
N VAL A 80 18.86 -5.13 -2.01
CA VAL A 80 17.92 -6.14 -2.51
C VAL A 80 16.83 -5.50 -3.38
N GLU A 81 16.27 -4.35 -2.99
CA GLU A 81 15.30 -3.60 -3.81
C GLU A 81 15.91 -3.16 -5.15
N VAL A 82 17.13 -2.62 -5.15
CA VAL A 82 17.81 -2.20 -6.38
C VAL A 82 18.09 -3.40 -7.29
N THR A 83 18.54 -4.53 -6.74
CA THR A 83 18.76 -5.75 -7.54
C THR A 83 17.46 -6.29 -8.14
N TYR A 84 16.37 -6.33 -7.36
CA TYR A 84 15.07 -6.80 -7.84
C TYR A 84 14.53 -5.92 -8.97
N ILE A 85 14.61 -4.60 -8.84
CA ILE A 85 14.19 -3.66 -9.89
C ILE A 85 15.07 -3.81 -11.14
N GLN A 86 16.39 -3.94 -10.97
CA GLN A 86 17.30 -4.15 -12.10
C GLN A 86 17.02 -5.46 -12.85
N ASP A 87 16.65 -6.52 -12.13
CA ASP A 87 16.38 -7.82 -12.73
C ASP A 87 15.00 -7.86 -13.41
N GLU A 88 13.98 -7.21 -12.84
CA GLU A 88 12.69 -6.97 -13.50
C GLU A 88 12.84 -6.11 -14.77
N MET A 89 13.71 -5.09 -14.76
CA MET A 89 14.01 -4.30 -15.95
C MET A 89 14.78 -5.08 -17.03
N LYS A 90 15.56 -6.10 -16.63
CA LYS A 90 16.21 -7.03 -17.57
C LYS A 90 15.24 -8.12 -18.09
N GLY A 91 14.12 -8.34 -17.40
CA GLY A 91 13.05 -9.28 -17.77
C GLY A 91 12.21 -8.89 -18.99
N SER A 92 12.43 -7.71 -19.57
CA SER A 92 11.85 -7.31 -20.87
C SER A 92 12.89 -7.23 -21.99
N ALA A 93 14.02 -7.94 -21.87
CA ALA A 93 14.82 -8.26 -23.05
C ALA A 93 14.01 -9.26 -23.90
N PRO A 94 13.75 -8.98 -25.19
CA PRO A 94 13.02 -9.92 -26.04
C PRO A 94 13.77 -11.25 -26.07
N ALA A 95 13.05 -12.35 -25.86
CA ALA A 95 13.57 -13.70 -26.03
C ALA A 95 14.29 -13.83 -27.38
N PRO A 96 15.36 -14.64 -27.49
CA PRO A 96 15.89 -15.02 -28.80
C PRO A 96 14.71 -15.61 -29.57
N ALA A 97 14.42 -15.05 -30.74
CA ALA A 97 13.38 -15.54 -31.62
C ALA A 97 13.62 -17.04 -31.88
N GLU A 98 12.79 -17.89 -31.29
CA GLU A 98 12.50 -19.20 -31.87
C GLU A 98 11.87 -18.93 -33.23
N GLU A 99 12.31 -19.68 -34.25
CA GLU A 99 11.79 -19.66 -35.61
C GLU A 99 10.27 -19.94 -35.58
N VAL A 100 9.47 -18.89 -35.48
CA VAL A 100 8.03 -18.97 -35.76
C VAL A 100 7.89 -18.81 -37.27
N ALA A 101 7.35 -19.84 -37.90
CA ALA A 101 7.05 -19.91 -39.31
C ALA A 101 6.47 -18.59 -39.86
N GLU A 102 7.00 -18.21 -41.02
CA GLU A 102 6.57 -17.12 -41.89
C GLU A 102 5.04 -16.99 -41.93
N VAL A 103 4.52 -15.99 -41.23
CA VAL A 103 3.20 -15.45 -41.52
C VAL A 103 3.47 -14.18 -42.30
N GLU A 104 3.25 -14.21 -43.61
CA GLU A 104 3.32 -13.05 -44.49
C GLU A 104 2.44 -11.94 -43.89
N ALA A 105 3.08 -10.96 -43.25
CA ALA A 105 2.43 -9.71 -42.92
C ALA A 105 2.11 -9.03 -44.24
N LEU A 106 0.81 -8.91 -44.53
CA LEU A 106 0.32 -7.98 -45.55
C LEU A 106 0.89 -6.60 -45.23
N GLU A 107 1.94 -6.21 -45.94
CA GLU A 107 2.45 -4.85 -45.96
C GLU A 107 1.37 -3.96 -46.56
N THR A 108 0.46 -3.47 -45.73
CA THR A 108 -0.38 -2.35 -46.14
C THR A 108 0.56 -1.18 -46.36
N PRO A 109 0.62 -0.60 -47.58
CA PRO A 109 1.52 0.51 -47.85
C PRO A 109 1.20 1.64 -46.87
N GLN A 110 2.20 2.04 -46.09
CA GLN A 110 2.06 3.16 -45.17
C GLN A 110 1.76 4.42 -45.99
N ILE A 111 0.68 5.11 -45.63
CA ILE A 111 0.34 6.39 -46.25
C ILE A 111 1.13 7.50 -45.57
N GLY A 112 1.60 8.47 -46.37
CA GLY A 112 2.24 9.69 -45.86
C GLY A 112 1.23 10.58 -45.15
N ILE A 113 1.73 11.52 -44.35
CA ILE A 113 0.88 12.46 -43.59
C ILE A 113 0.03 13.34 -44.53
N GLU A 114 0.55 13.65 -45.72
CA GLU A 114 -0.14 14.44 -46.75
C GLU A 114 -1.33 13.69 -47.38
N ASP A 115 -1.30 12.36 -47.37
CA ASP A 115 -2.39 11.53 -47.86
C ASP A 115 -3.45 11.29 -46.79
N PHE A 116 -3.07 11.33 -45.50
CA PHE A 116 -4.00 11.32 -44.39
C PHE A 116 -4.86 12.60 -44.34
N ASP A 117 -4.26 13.77 -44.54
CA ASP A 117 -4.97 15.07 -44.54
C ASP A 117 -6.03 15.21 -45.65
N LYS A 118 -5.97 14.37 -46.69
CA LYS A 118 -6.97 14.36 -47.78
C LYS A 118 -8.23 13.57 -47.45
N ILE A 119 -8.24 12.82 -46.34
CA ILE A 119 -9.33 11.90 -46.00
C ILE A 119 -10.23 12.55 -44.92
N ASP A 120 -11.51 12.75 -45.24
CA ASP A 120 -12.53 13.21 -44.28
C ASP A 120 -13.12 12.01 -43.53
N LEU A 121 -12.54 11.67 -42.36
CA LEU A 121 -13.07 10.60 -41.50
C LEU A 121 -14.33 11.08 -40.75
N ARG A 122 -15.46 10.43 -41.03
CA ARG A 122 -16.71 10.61 -40.29
C ARG A 122 -17.04 9.37 -39.48
N VAL A 123 -17.35 9.56 -38.21
CA VAL A 123 -17.75 8.50 -37.29
C VAL A 123 -19.27 8.39 -37.27
N ALA A 124 -19.79 7.17 -37.39
CA ALA A 124 -21.20 6.87 -37.13
C ALA A 124 -21.31 6.21 -35.74
N GLU A 125 -22.20 6.73 -34.91
CA GLU A 125 -22.54 6.17 -33.60
C GLU A 125 -23.65 5.12 -33.77
N VAL A 126 -23.55 3.99 -33.06
CA VAL A 126 -24.54 2.88 -33.06
C VAL A 126 -25.41 2.96 -31.82
#